data_AF-A0A2I8VQJ5-F1
#
_entry.id   AF-A0A2I8VQJ5-F1
#
_cell.length_a   1.000
_cell.length_b   1.000
_cell.length_c   1.000
_cell.angle_alpha   90.00
_cell.angle_beta   90.00
_cell.angle_gamma   90.00
#
_symmetry.space_group_name_H-M   'P 1'
#
loop_
_entity.id
_entity.type
_entity.pdbx_description
1 polymer ?
#
loop_
_entity_poly.entity_id
_entity_poly.type
_entity_poly.pdbx_seq_one_letter_code
_entity_poly.pdbx_strand_id
1 'polypeptide(L)'
;MTSGDDPFHDCELDPEAILGTHTFEDVLFTDETETPVNVLTGETPVHSQATVEEATEFEVEYTVLGAIDVGIDDVETIRERVLSSVRMLSDDQKHAVDDAIDSLVDQHILKRDGGTVRLQ
;
A
#
# COMPACT_ATOMS: atom_id res chain seq x y z
N MET A 1 23.25 38.38 1.29
CA MET A 1 22.94 36.94 1.35
C MET A 1 23.37 36.48 2.74
N THR A 2 22.50 36.68 3.73
CA THR A 2 22.76 36.34 5.14
C THR A 2 22.32 34.89 5.35
N SER A 3 23.23 34.06 5.86
CA SER A 3 23.05 32.63 6.18
C SER A 3 22.10 32.38 7.36
N GLY A 4 20.99 33.12 7.46
CA GLY A 4 20.08 33.15 8.62
C GLY A 4 18.65 32.74 8.32
N ASP A 5 18.34 32.32 7.10
CA ASP A 5 16.98 31.92 6.68
C ASP A 5 16.89 30.43 6.27
N ASP A 6 17.79 29.59 6.79
CA ASP A 6 17.66 28.14 6.65
C ASP A 6 17.06 27.55 7.94
N PRO A 7 15.75 27.21 7.95
CA PRO A 7 15.07 26.69 9.13
C PRO A 7 15.54 25.29 9.54
N PHE A 8 16.43 24.65 8.78
CA PHE A 8 16.93 23.30 9.04
C PHE A 8 18.40 23.26 9.46
N HIS A 9 19.05 24.40 9.69
CA HIS A 9 20.48 24.46 10.05
C HIS A 9 20.81 23.68 11.34
N ASP A 10 19.86 23.54 12.27
CA ASP A 10 20.07 22.84 13.54
C ASP A 10 19.75 21.34 13.50
N CYS A 11 19.31 20.82 12.35
CA CYS A 11 19.04 19.39 12.18
C CYS A 11 20.33 18.64 11.82
N GLU A 12 20.91 17.91 12.77
CA GLU A 12 22.10 17.05 12.58
C GLU A 12 21.83 15.77 11.74
N LEU A 13 20.92 15.83 10.76
CA LEU A 13 20.64 14.70 9.88
C LEU A 13 21.41 14.91 8.58
N ASP A 14 22.30 13.97 8.27
CA ASP A 14 23.01 13.93 7.00
C ASP A 14 21.99 13.95 5.83
N PRO A 15 22.21 14.73 4.75
CA PRO A 15 21.30 14.76 3.61
C PRO A 15 20.99 13.38 3.01
N GLU A 16 21.88 12.41 3.18
CA GLU A 16 21.68 11.02 2.72
C GLU A 16 20.82 10.19 3.70
N ALA A 17 20.59 10.69 4.93
CA ALA A 17 19.77 10.06 5.96
C ALA A 17 18.29 10.43 5.89
N ILE A 18 17.93 11.53 5.23
CA ILE A 18 16.54 11.88 4.92
C ILE A 18 16.11 11.07 3.69
N LEU A 19 15.53 9.89 3.96
CA LEU A 19 14.76 9.04 3.02
C LEU A 19 15.19 9.15 1.56
N GLY A 20 16.18 8.34 1.19
CA GLY A 20 16.78 8.26 -0.14
C GLY A 20 15.88 8.64 -1.31
N THR A 21 16.25 9.71 -1.99
CA THR A 21 15.98 9.98 -3.42
C THR A 21 14.53 10.00 -3.93
N HIS A 22 13.52 10.06 -3.05
CA HIS A 22 12.15 10.41 -3.45
C HIS A 22 11.63 11.54 -2.56
N THR A 23 11.96 12.78 -2.94
CA THR A 23 11.31 13.97 -2.39
C THR A 23 9.86 13.98 -2.87
N PHE A 24 8.92 13.63 -1.98
CA PHE A 24 7.54 14.02 -2.16
C PHE A 24 7.49 15.54 -1.98
N GLU A 25 7.57 16.28 -3.09
CA GLU A 25 7.36 17.73 -3.08
C GLU A 25 5.96 17.99 -2.48
N ASP A 26 5.90 18.91 -1.51
CA ASP A 26 4.68 19.42 -0.85
C ASP A 26 3.99 18.55 0.23
N VAL A 27 4.66 17.58 0.86
CA VAL A 27 4.07 16.81 1.98
C VAL A 27 4.87 16.99 3.28
N LEU A 28 4.22 17.51 4.34
CA LEU A 28 4.77 17.56 5.70
C LEU A 28 4.14 16.49 6.59
N PHE A 29 4.97 15.77 7.34
CA PHE A 29 4.57 14.94 8.47
C PHE A 29 4.92 15.71 9.76
N THR A 30 3.96 16.08 10.58
CA THR A 30 4.20 16.64 11.93
C THR A 30 3.72 15.65 12.99
N ASP A 31 4.29 15.69 14.20
CA ASP A 31 3.85 14.87 15.35
C ASP A 31 2.37 15.09 15.71
N GLU A 32 1.76 16.20 15.26
CA GLU A 32 0.36 16.55 15.52
C GLU A 32 -0.59 16.12 14.38
N THR A 33 -0.07 15.76 13.19
CA THR A 33 -0.89 15.32 12.06
C THR A 33 -0.61 13.85 11.76
N GLU A 34 -1.48 12.96 12.24
CA GLU A 34 -1.45 11.52 11.91
C GLU A 34 -1.63 11.25 10.40
N THR A 35 -2.08 12.25 9.64
CA THR A 35 -2.32 12.18 8.19
C THR A 35 -1.54 13.28 7.44
N PRO A 36 -0.90 12.98 6.30
CA PRO A 36 -0.12 13.96 5.56
C PRO A 36 -1.00 15.11 5.03
N VAL A 37 -0.49 16.35 5.04
CA VAL A 37 -1.18 17.51 4.45
C VAL A 37 -0.33 18.13 3.34
N ASN A 38 -1.00 18.59 2.28
CA ASN A 38 -0.34 19.35 1.22
C ASN A 38 0.02 20.74 1.75
N VAL A 39 1.27 21.15 1.60
CA VAL A 39 1.78 22.42 2.16
C VAL A 39 1.13 23.65 1.51
N LEU A 40 0.72 23.57 0.25
CA LEU A 40 0.16 24.68 -0.52
C LEU A 40 -1.35 24.84 -0.31
N THR A 41 -2.08 23.74 -0.14
CA THR A 41 -3.55 23.76 0.03
C THR A 41 -3.99 23.60 1.48
N GLY A 42 -3.13 23.06 2.34
CA GLY A 42 -3.48 22.66 3.71
C GLY A 42 -4.43 21.46 3.77
N GLU A 43 -4.73 20.84 2.64
CA GLU A 43 -5.64 19.70 2.54
C GLU A 43 -4.85 18.39 2.49
N THR A 44 -5.38 17.34 3.10
CA THR A 44 -4.84 15.98 2.93
C THR A 44 -5.02 15.55 1.47
N PRO A 45 -3.93 15.28 0.72
CA PRO A 45 -4.04 14.78 -0.63
C PRO A 45 -4.97 13.57 -0.68
N VAL A 46 -5.82 13.46 -1.70
CA VAL A 46 -6.79 12.35 -1.82
C VAL A 46 -6.10 10.99 -1.70
N HIS A 47 -4.91 10.84 -2.29
CA HIS A 47 -4.10 9.61 -2.20
C HIS A 47 -3.51 9.33 -0.81
N SER A 48 -3.49 10.33 0.07
CA SER A 48 -3.09 10.22 1.47
C SER A 48 -4.28 10.01 2.42
N GLN A 49 -5.50 9.93 1.89
CA GLN A 49 -6.72 9.60 2.65
C GLN A 49 -6.98 8.09 2.72
N ALA A 50 -6.09 7.26 2.17
CA ALA A 50 -6.23 5.82 2.21
C ALA A 50 -6.29 5.33 3.67
N THR A 51 -7.35 4.58 3.97
CA THR A 51 -7.55 3.93 5.26
C THR A 51 -6.66 2.69 5.38
N VAL A 52 -6.47 2.22 6.61
CA VAL A 52 -5.77 0.95 6.88
C VAL A 52 -6.46 -0.23 6.18
N GLU A 53 -7.80 -0.17 6.05
CA GLU A 53 -8.59 -1.17 5.35
C GLU A 53 -8.25 -1.20 3.85
N GLU A 54 -8.24 -0.05 3.17
CA GLU A 54 -7.84 0.07 1.76
C GLU A 54 -6.39 -0.36 1.52
N ALA A 55 -5.48 -0.04 2.45
CA ALA A 55 -4.09 -0.49 2.38
C ALA A 55 -3.97 -2.02 2.53
N THR A 56 -4.80 -2.62 3.39
CA THR A 56 -4.84 -4.07 3.58
C THR A 56 -5.41 -4.76 2.34
N GLU A 57 -6.51 -4.25 1.79
CA GLU A 57 -7.10 -4.75 0.54
C GLU A 57 -6.07 -4.74 -0.60
N PHE A 58 -5.35 -3.63 -0.76
CA PHE A 58 -4.27 -3.52 -1.75
C PHE A 58 -3.15 -4.55 -1.53
N GLU A 59 -2.71 -4.76 -0.29
CA GLU A 59 -1.69 -5.77 0.03
C GLU A 59 -2.16 -7.19 -0.31
N VAL A 60 -3.44 -7.48 -0.05
CA VAL A 60 -4.08 -8.75 -0.38
C VAL A 60 -4.12 -8.96 -1.90
N GLU A 61 -4.62 -8.00 -2.67
CA GLU A 61 -4.64 -8.07 -4.14
C GLU A 61 -3.24 -8.28 -4.71
N TYR A 62 -2.26 -7.49 -4.24
CA TYR A 62 -0.88 -7.60 -4.68
C TYR A 62 -0.28 -8.98 -4.38
N THR A 63 -0.58 -9.55 -3.20
CA THR A 63 -0.11 -10.88 -2.82
C THR A 63 -0.76 -11.99 -3.64
N VAL A 64 -2.05 -11.86 -3.98
CA VAL A 64 -2.75 -12.76 -4.92
C VAL A 64 -2.07 -12.75 -6.28
N LEU A 65 -1.82 -11.57 -6.84
CA LEU A 65 -1.14 -11.43 -8.13
C LEU A 65 0.27 -12.02 -8.09
N GLY A 66 1.01 -11.78 -7.01
CA GLY A 66 2.33 -12.38 -6.80
C GLY A 66 2.30 -13.91 -6.71
N ALA A 67 1.25 -14.50 -6.13
CA ALA A 67 1.06 -15.96 -6.10
C ALA A 67 0.82 -16.53 -7.51
N ILE A 68 0.01 -15.85 -8.31
CA ILE A 68 -0.30 -16.26 -9.69
C ILE A 68 0.93 -16.11 -10.59
N ASP A 69 1.73 -15.05 -10.42
CA ASP A 69 2.97 -14.84 -11.18
C ASP A 69 4.00 -15.96 -10.96
N VAL A 70 4.04 -16.54 -9.74
CA VAL A 70 4.87 -17.73 -9.45
C VAL A 70 4.21 -19.06 -9.82
N GLY A 71 3.05 -19.03 -10.50
CA GLY A 71 2.37 -20.19 -11.06
C GLY A 71 1.41 -20.92 -10.11
N ILE A 72 0.97 -20.28 -9.02
CA ILE A 72 -0.09 -20.83 -8.16
C ILE A 72 -1.44 -20.37 -8.71
N ASP A 73 -2.22 -21.29 -9.28
CA ASP A 73 -3.55 -20.98 -9.80
C ASP A 73 -4.71 -21.51 -8.93
N ASP A 74 -4.45 -22.35 -7.94
CA ASP A 74 -5.46 -22.89 -7.02
C ASP A 74 -5.84 -21.89 -5.92
N VAL A 75 -7.14 -21.58 -5.80
CA VAL A 75 -7.66 -20.54 -4.90
C VAL A 75 -7.40 -20.88 -3.43
N GLU A 76 -7.51 -22.14 -3.03
CA GLU A 76 -7.25 -22.54 -1.64
C GLU A 76 -5.77 -22.34 -1.29
N THR A 77 -4.88 -22.71 -2.20
CA THR A 77 -3.42 -22.52 -2.04
C THR A 77 -3.05 -21.04 -2.00
N ILE A 78 -3.70 -20.20 -2.82
CA ILE A 78 -3.53 -18.75 -2.77
C ILE A 78 -3.99 -18.20 -1.42
N ARG A 79 -5.15 -18.65 -0.92
CA ARG A 79 -5.68 -18.22 0.39
C ARG A 79 -4.71 -18.52 1.52
N GLU A 80 -4.17 -19.73 1.59
CA GLU A 80 -3.18 -20.11 2.60
C GLU A 80 -1.93 -19.22 2.54
N ARG A 81 -1.45 -18.94 1.32
CA ARG A 81 -0.26 -18.09 1.12
C ARG A 81 -0.50 -16.64 1.54
N VAL A 82 -1.65 -16.09 1.19
CA VAL A 82 -2.01 -14.70 1.51
C VAL A 82 -2.18 -14.54 3.02
N LEU A 83 -2.90 -15.45 3.70
CA LEU A 83 -3.06 -15.45 5.16
C LEU A 83 -1.72 -15.61 5.89
N SER A 84 -0.76 -16.34 5.31
CA SER A 84 0.60 -16.45 5.86
C SER A 84 1.47 -15.20 5.64
N SER A 85 1.13 -14.33 4.69
CA SER A 85 2.00 -13.23 4.26
C SER A 85 1.52 -11.88 4.80
N VAL A 86 0.21 -11.63 4.76
CA VAL A 86 -0.39 -10.36 5.16
C VAL A 86 -0.60 -10.34 6.67
N ARG A 87 0.22 -9.57 7.39
CA ARG A 87 0.22 -9.56 8.87
C ARG A 87 -1.08 -9.06 9.49
N MET A 88 -1.82 -8.21 8.77
CA MET A 88 -3.07 -7.64 9.25
C MET A 88 -4.27 -8.57 9.05
N LEU A 89 -4.16 -9.58 8.19
CA LEU A 89 -5.22 -10.57 8.05
C LEU A 89 -5.19 -11.54 9.22
N SER A 90 -6.31 -11.60 9.95
CA SER A 90 -6.55 -12.65 10.94
C SER A 90 -7.29 -13.83 10.31
N ASP A 91 -7.30 -14.96 11.01
CA ASP A 91 -8.07 -16.16 10.63
C ASP A 91 -9.58 -15.90 10.48
N ASP A 92 -10.11 -14.78 10.98
CA ASP A 92 -11.52 -14.39 10.86
C ASP A 92 -11.84 -13.68 9.54
N GLN A 93 -10.82 -13.22 8.79
CA GLN A 93 -10.97 -12.52 7.50
C GLN A 93 -10.80 -13.48 6.31
N LYS A 94 -11.35 -14.70 6.40
CA LYS A 94 -11.24 -15.72 5.35
C LYS A 94 -11.79 -15.29 3.99
N HIS A 95 -12.72 -14.33 3.99
CA HIS A 95 -13.35 -13.80 2.79
C HIS A 95 -12.52 -12.72 2.08
N ALA A 96 -11.56 -12.08 2.76
CA ALA A 96 -10.77 -10.99 2.16
C ALA A 96 -10.02 -11.42 0.90
N VAL A 97 -9.56 -12.68 0.84
CA VAL A 97 -8.91 -13.22 -0.35
C VAL A 97 -9.90 -13.46 -1.49
N ASP A 98 -11.10 -13.97 -1.19
CA ASP A 98 -12.14 -14.18 -2.19
C ASP A 98 -12.64 -12.83 -2.73
N ASP A 99 -12.82 -11.83 -1.86
CA ASP A 99 -13.23 -10.47 -2.22
C ASP A 99 -12.18 -9.80 -3.14
N ALA A 100 -10.88 -9.95 -2.80
CA ALA A 100 -9.79 -9.46 -3.64
C ALA A 100 -9.73 -10.16 -5.01
N ILE A 101 -9.95 -11.49 -5.05
CA ILE A 101 -10.03 -12.23 -6.32
C ILE A 101 -11.20 -11.72 -7.17
N ASP A 102 -12.37 -11.52 -6.57
CA ASP A 102 -13.55 -11.04 -7.27
C ASP A 102 -13.36 -9.59 -7.78
N SER A 103 -12.76 -8.71 -6.96
CA SER A 103 -12.33 -7.37 -7.39
C SER A 103 -11.41 -7.42 -8.62
N LEU A 104 -10.37 -8.26 -8.59
CA LEU A 104 -9.44 -8.43 -9.72
C LEU A 104 -10.08 -9.03 -10.97
N VAL A 105 -11.12 -9.85 -10.82
CA VAL A 105 -11.94 -10.36 -11.93
C VAL A 105 -12.78 -9.23 -12.53
N ASP A 106 -13.43 -8.43 -11.70
CA ASP A 106 -14.23 -7.27 -12.12
C ASP A 106 -13.38 -6.20 -12.81
N GLN A 107 -12.12 -6.03 -12.36
CA GLN A 107 -11.11 -5.19 -13.01
C GLN A 107 -10.53 -5.78 -14.31
N HIS A 108 -10.96 -6.98 -14.72
CA HIS A 108 -10.45 -7.71 -15.89
C HIS A 108 -8.95 -8.03 -15.85
N ILE A 109 -8.37 -8.14 -14.66
CA ILE A 109 -6.98 -8.55 -14.46
C ILE A 109 -6.91 -10.09 -14.41
N LEU A 110 -7.89 -10.71 -13.74
CA LEU A 110 -7.98 -12.15 -13.58
C LEU A 110 -9.16 -12.77 -14.36
N LYS A 111 -9.03 -14.05 -14.62
CA LYS A 111 -10.11 -14.96 -15.00
C LYS A 111 -10.21 -16.07 -13.97
N ARG A 112 -11.41 -16.20 -13.38
CA ARG A 112 -11.75 -17.28 -12.43
C ARG A 112 -12.51 -18.39 -13.15
N ASP A 113 -12.07 -19.63 -12.96
CA ASP A 113 -12.74 -20.85 -13.41
C ASP A 113 -12.87 -21.80 -12.22
N GLY A 114 -14.04 -21.73 -11.56
CA GLY A 114 -14.30 -22.49 -10.33
C GLY A 114 -13.28 -22.18 -9.23
N GLY A 115 -12.52 -23.21 -8.85
CA GLY A 115 -11.48 -23.12 -7.82
C GLY A 115 -10.12 -22.65 -8.34
N THR A 116 -10.00 -22.23 -9.60
CA THR A 116 -8.74 -21.77 -10.19
C THR A 116 -8.83 -20.35 -10.73
N VAL A 117 -7.70 -19.62 -10.70
CA VAL A 117 -7.56 -18.24 -11.17
C VAL A 117 -6.30 -18.06 -12.01
N ARG A 118 -6.38 -17.25 -13.07
CA ARG A 118 -5.23 -16.96 -13.96
C ARG A 118 -5.29 -15.51 -14.45
N LEU A 119 -4.13 -14.94 -14.75
CA LEU A 119 -4.04 -13.66 -15.46
C LEU A 119 -4.73 -13.77 -16.83
N GLN A 120 -5.41 -12.70 -17.24
CA GLN A 120 -6.03 -12.60 -18.58
C GLN A 120 -5.00 -12.48 -19.71
#